data_AF-A0A2V7BHI5-F1
#
_entry.id   AF-A0A2V7BHI5-F1
#
_cell.length_a   1.000
_cell.length_b   1.000
_cell.length_c   1.000
_cell.angle_alpha   90.00
_cell.angle_beta   90.00
_cell.angle_gamma   90.00
#
_symmetry.space_group_name_H-M   'P 1'
#
loop_
_entity.id
_entity.type
_entity.pdbx_description
1 polymer ?
#
loop_
_entity_poly.entity_id
_entity_poly.type
_entity_poly.pdbx_seq_one_letter_code
_entity_poly.pdbx_strand_id
1 'polypeptide(L)'
;MKRVLVAVLVSLFLVGCGKHYWNRPGASFADFSQDSQACAQENALYVSGNKAYGMVRPELYQACMKGRGWVRAQHPDPPPGWFRGIESDDVVRLDAPPPQPGPATVPK
;
A
#
# COMPACT_ATOMS: atom_id res chain seq x y z
N MET A 1 18.81 2.09 36.99
CA MET A 1 17.56 2.64 36.45
C MET A 1 17.74 3.51 35.20
N LYS A 2 18.65 4.50 35.17
CA LYS A 2 18.92 5.34 33.97
C LYS A 2 19.26 4.55 32.68
N ARG A 3 20.06 3.49 32.76
CA ARG A 3 20.46 2.66 31.60
C ARG A 3 19.29 1.86 30.99
N VAL A 4 18.34 1.42 31.83
CA VAL A 4 17.13 0.71 31.38
C VAL A 4 16.20 1.68 30.66
N LEU A 5 16.07 2.92 31.17
CA LEU A 5 15.30 3.98 30.52
C LEU A 5 15.85 4.33 29.12
N VAL A 6 17.18 4.40 28.96
CA VAL A 6 17.81 4.68 27.66
C VAL A 6 17.57 3.54 26.67
N ALA A 7 17.65 2.28 27.11
CA ALA A 7 17.40 1.13 26.24
C ALA A 7 15.94 1.07 25.75
N VAL A 8 14.96 1.37 26.63
CA VAL A 8 13.54 1.42 26.28
C VAL A 8 13.25 2.57 25.30
N LEU A 9 13.87 3.74 25.49
CA LEU A 9 13.71 4.88 24.59
C LEU A 9 14.27 4.62 23.18
N VAL A 10 15.41 3.93 23.06
CA VAL A 10 16.00 3.59 21.75
C VAL A 10 15.13 2.58 20.99
N SER A 11 14.51 1.61 21.68
CA SER A 11 13.58 0.67 21.04
C SER A 11 12.29 1.32 20.52
N LEU A 12 11.88 2.46 21.08
CA LEU A 12 10.69 3.21 20.65
C LEU A 12 10.91 4.01 19.35
N PHE A 13 12.14 4.15 18.86
CA PHE A 13 12.44 4.87 17.60
C PHE A 13 12.48 3.95 16.36
N LEU A 14 12.26 2.64 16.50
CA LEU A 14 12.22 1.71 15.37
C LEU A 14 10.86 1.67 14.65
N VAL A 15 9.86 2.45 15.11
CA VAL A 15 8.58 2.62 14.41
C VAL A 15 8.71 3.63 13.28
N GLY A 16 9.21 3.16 12.13
CA GLY A 16 8.89 3.76 10.83
C GLY A 16 10.08 4.32 10.05
N CYS A 17 10.84 3.44 9.39
CA CYS A 17 11.73 3.83 8.29
C CYS A 17 11.29 3.27 6.93
N GLY A 18 10.04 2.80 6.80
CA GLY A 18 9.56 2.15 5.58
C GLY A 18 8.23 2.69 5.07
N LYS A 19 7.96 2.49 3.78
CA LYS A 19 6.61 2.63 3.20
C LYS A 19 5.90 1.29 3.28
N HIS A 20 4.58 1.30 3.16
CA HIS A 20 3.82 0.05 3.14
C HIS A 20 3.70 -0.48 1.72
N TYR A 21 3.82 -1.81 1.62
CA TYR A 21 3.74 -2.53 0.37
C TYR A 21 2.83 -3.74 0.52
N TRP A 22 2.29 -4.18 -0.61
CA TRP A 22 1.41 -5.33 -0.75
C TRP A 22 2.11 -6.44 -1.51
N ASN A 23 1.99 -7.67 -1.02
CA ASN A 23 2.42 -8.87 -1.73
C ASN A 23 1.37 -9.97 -1.61
N ARG A 24 1.27 -10.81 -2.64
CA ARG A 24 0.56 -12.08 -2.62
C ARG A 24 1.45 -13.11 -3.33
N PRO A 25 1.73 -14.28 -2.72
CA PRO A 25 2.60 -15.28 -3.34
C PRO A 25 2.16 -15.65 -4.75
N GLY A 26 3.08 -15.58 -5.71
CA GLY A 26 2.82 -15.89 -7.13
C GLY A 26 2.04 -14.81 -7.91
N ALA A 27 1.62 -13.72 -7.28
CA ALA A 27 0.88 -12.66 -7.95
C ALA A 27 1.82 -11.69 -8.69
N SER A 28 1.39 -11.28 -9.87
CA SER A 28 2.04 -10.27 -10.71
C SER A 28 1.59 -8.85 -10.35
N PHE A 29 2.23 -7.84 -10.96
CA PHE A 29 1.75 -6.47 -10.89
C PHE A 29 0.38 -6.27 -11.56
N ALA A 30 0.06 -7.06 -12.58
CA ALA A 30 -1.25 -7.01 -13.23
C ALA A 30 -2.35 -7.49 -12.26
N ASP A 31 -2.09 -8.57 -11.53
CA ASP A 31 -3.01 -9.07 -10.49
C ASP A 31 -3.21 -8.04 -9.38
N PHE A 32 -2.12 -7.39 -8.93
CA PHE A 32 -2.19 -6.30 -7.98
C PHE A 32 -3.03 -5.13 -8.51
N SER A 33 -2.78 -4.70 -9.75
CA SER A 33 -3.44 -3.55 -10.36
C SER A 33 -4.94 -3.79 -10.46
N GLN A 34 -5.35 -4.98 -10.88
CA GLN A 34 -6.76 -5.37 -10.99
C GLN A 34 -7.45 -5.39 -9.63
N ASP A 35 -6.85 -6.05 -8.63
CA ASP A 35 -7.44 -6.14 -7.29
C ASP A 35 -7.47 -4.78 -6.57
N SER A 36 -6.39 -4.01 -6.68
CA SER A 36 -6.27 -2.67 -6.12
C SER A 36 -7.34 -1.74 -6.70
N GLN A 37 -7.50 -1.74 -8.02
CA GLN A 37 -8.52 -0.94 -8.70
C GLN A 37 -9.93 -1.32 -8.25
N ALA A 38 -10.27 -2.61 -8.24
CA ALA A 38 -11.60 -3.06 -7.83
C ALA A 38 -11.89 -2.67 -6.37
N CYS A 39 -10.95 -2.92 -5.46
CA CYS A 39 -11.08 -2.50 -4.06
C CYS A 39 -11.20 -0.98 -3.90
N ALA A 40 -10.50 -0.20 -4.72
CA ALA A 40 -10.60 1.25 -4.70
C ALA A 40 -11.99 1.72 -5.15
N GLN A 41 -12.50 1.19 -6.28
CA GLN A 41 -13.79 1.54 -6.86
C GLN A 41 -14.98 1.14 -5.98
N GLU A 42 -14.91 -0.02 -5.32
CA GLU A 42 -15.91 -0.50 -4.36
C GLU A 42 -16.03 0.43 -3.13
N ASN A 43 -14.94 1.13 -2.79
CA ASN A 43 -14.83 1.93 -1.57
C ASN A 43 -14.58 3.43 -1.85
N ALA A 44 -14.85 3.88 -3.08
CA ALA A 44 -14.63 5.26 -3.50
C ALA A 44 -15.87 6.14 -3.25
N LEU A 45 -15.62 7.33 -2.71
CA LEU A 45 -16.52 8.47 -2.85
C LEU A 45 -16.13 9.21 -4.14
N TYR A 46 -16.87 8.96 -5.21
CA TYR A 46 -16.60 9.56 -6.53
C TYR A 46 -16.77 11.08 -6.50
N VAL A 47 -15.79 11.79 -7.05
CA VAL A 47 -15.79 13.27 -7.12
C VAL A 47 -16.01 13.79 -8.53
N SER A 48 -16.20 12.90 -9.51
CA SER A 48 -16.38 13.22 -10.93
C SER A 48 -17.45 12.35 -11.57
N GLY A 49 -18.18 12.89 -12.55
CA GLY A 49 -19.27 12.18 -13.23
C GLY A 49 -18.82 10.98 -14.06
N ASN A 50 -17.56 10.98 -14.53
CA ASN A 50 -16.97 9.86 -15.28
C ASN A 50 -16.38 8.76 -14.36
N LYS A 51 -16.50 8.90 -13.03
CA LYS A 51 -16.01 7.94 -12.03
C LYS A 51 -14.49 7.65 -12.11
N ALA A 52 -13.72 8.47 -12.79
CA ALA A 52 -12.27 8.28 -12.92
C ALA A 52 -11.52 8.70 -11.65
N TYR A 53 -12.11 9.58 -10.85
CA TYR A 53 -11.52 10.09 -9.60
C TYR A 53 -12.46 9.91 -8.41
N GLY A 54 -11.88 9.60 -7.25
CA GLY A 54 -12.60 9.52 -5.98
C GLY A 54 -11.68 9.51 -4.77
N MET A 55 -12.26 9.83 -3.61
CA MET A 55 -11.61 9.64 -2.31
C MET A 55 -11.84 8.22 -1.84
N VAL A 56 -10.78 7.48 -1.54
CA VAL A 56 -10.85 6.07 -1.11
C VAL A 56 -10.56 6.00 0.38
N ARG A 57 -11.44 5.37 1.17
CA ARG A 57 -11.20 5.18 2.60
C ARG A 57 -10.09 4.12 2.80
N PRO A 58 -8.90 4.47 3.33
CA PRO A 58 -7.77 3.56 3.40
C PRO A 58 -8.06 2.27 4.18
N GLU A 59 -8.88 2.34 5.22
CA GLU A 59 -9.21 1.19 6.08
C GLU A 59 -10.03 0.15 5.32
N LEU A 60 -11.02 0.60 4.54
CA LEU A 60 -11.88 -0.29 3.75
C LEU A 60 -11.13 -0.87 2.55
N TYR A 61 -10.32 -0.04 1.88
CA TYR A 61 -9.42 -0.51 0.83
C TYR A 61 -8.46 -1.59 1.36
N GLN A 62 -7.83 -1.36 2.51
CA GLN A 62 -6.92 -2.33 3.13
C GLN A 62 -7.64 -3.62 3.53
N ALA A 63 -8.86 -3.52 4.07
CA ALA A 63 -9.67 -4.70 4.41
C ALA A 63 -10.02 -5.52 3.16
N CYS A 64 -10.44 -4.87 2.07
CA CYS A 64 -10.71 -5.53 0.79
C CYS A 64 -9.48 -6.25 0.24
N MET A 65 -8.32 -5.57 0.22
CA MET A 65 -7.06 -6.17 -0.26
C MET A 65 -6.68 -7.41 0.56
N LYS A 66 -6.77 -7.35 1.89
CA LYS A 66 -6.55 -8.50 2.77
C LYS A 66 -7.52 -9.64 2.49
N GLY A 67 -8.80 -9.33 2.26
CA GLY A 67 -9.82 -10.31 1.87
C GLY A 67 -9.50 -11.02 0.55
N ARG A 68 -8.77 -10.36 -0.35
CA ARG A 68 -8.25 -10.93 -1.61
C ARG A 68 -6.90 -11.65 -1.46
N GLY A 69 -6.45 -11.88 -0.24
CA GLY A 69 -5.22 -12.63 0.07
C GLY A 69 -3.93 -11.81 -0.03
N TRP A 70 -4.02 -10.47 -0.10
CA TRP A 70 -2.83 -9.62 -0.07
C TRP A 70 -2.34 -9.37 1.36
N VAL A 71 -1.02 -9.50 1.55
CA VAL A 71 -0.33 -9.19 2.80
C VAL A 71 0.28 -7.79 2.71
N ARG A 72 0.13 -7.00 3.79
CA ARG A 72 0.69 -5.65 3.90
C ARG A 72 1.86 -5.63 4.88
N ALA A 73 3.01 -5.13 4.46
CA ALA A 73 4.19 -4.98 5.33
C ALA A 73 4.92 -3.66 5.06
N GLN A 74 5.73 -3.21 6.02
CA GLN A 74 6.61 -2.05 5.84
C GLN A 74 7.96 -2.51 5.31
N HIS A 75 8.44 -1.86 4.25
CA HIS A 75 9.77 -2.08 3.71
C HIS A 75 10.49 -0.73 3.52
N PRO A 76 11.75 -0.60 3.99
CA PRO A 76 12.61 0.51 3.57
C PRO A 76 13.07 0.32 2.11
N ASP A 77 13.36 -0.92 1.73
CA ASP A 77 13.67 -1.36 0.37
C ASP A 77 12.82 -2.60 0.05
N PRO A 78 11.80 -2.49 -0.82
CA PRO A 78 10.85 -3.58 -1.09
C PRO A 78 11.47 -4.65 -2.01
N PRO A 79 11.32 -5.95 -1.69
CA PRO A 79 11.69 -7.00 -2.63
C PRO A 79 10.86 -6.96 -3.92
N PRO A 80 11.28 -7.62 -5.01
CA PRO A 80 10.44 -7.82 -6.18
C PRO A 80 9.07 -8.44 -5.83
N GLY A 81 8.01 -7.99 -6.50
CA GLY A 81 6.65 -8.46 -6.24
C GLY A 81 5.94 -7.78 -5.06
N TRP A 82 6.51 -6.70 -4.52
CA TRP A 82 5.89 -5.85 -3.50
C TRP A 82 5.45 -4.51 -4.09
N PHE A 83 4.17 -4.17 -3.95
CA PHE A 83 3.56 -3.04 -4.66
C PHE A 83 3.00 -1.99 -3.71
N ARG A 84 3.16 -0.71 -4.05
CA ARG A 84 2.52 0.40 -3.32
C ARG A 84 1.03 0.43 -3.59
N GLY A 85 0.25 0.65 -2.54
CA GLY A 85 -1.20 0.84 -2.61
C GLY A 85 -1.63 2.26 -2.26
N ILE A 86 -2.94 2.45 -2.17
CA ILE A 86 -3.54 3.69 -1.65
C ILE A 86 -3.35 3.73 -0.13
N GLU A 87 -2.80 4.83 0.39
CA GLU A 87 -2.44 4.99 1.80
C GLU A 87 -3.10 6.20 2.46
N SER A 88 -3.65 7.14 1.69
CA SER A 88 -4.33 8.35 2.17
C SER A 88 -5.76 8.44 1.63
N ASP A 89 -6.54 9.33 2.22
CA ASP A 89 -7.91 9.68 1.82
C ASP A 89 -7.97 10.79 0.76
N ASP A 90 -6.83 11.10 0.12
CA ASP A 90 -6.75 12.05 -0.97
C ASP A 90 -7.56 11.59 -2.20
N VAL A 91 -7.92 12.54 -3.06
CA VAL A 91 -8.51 12.22 -4.37
C VAL A 91 -7.46 11.52 -5.23
N VAL A 92 -7.75 10.27 -5.60
CA VAL A 92 -6.89 9.47 -6.48
C VAL A 92 -7.58 9.15 -7.79
N ARG A 93 -6.78 8.80 -8.79
CA ARG A 93 -7.26 8.23 -10.05
C ARG A 93 -7.56 6.74 -9.85
N LEU A 94 -8.79 6.32 -10.11
CA LEU A 94 -9.30 4.97 -9.83
C LEU A 94 -9.13 4.00 -11.01
N ASP A 95 -8.96 4.52 -12.23
CA ASP A 95 -8.75 3.74 -13.45
C ASP A 95 -7.25 3.43 -13.72
N ALA A 96 -6.35 3.78 -12.80
CA ALA A 96 -4.91 3.56 -12.93
C ALA A 96 -4.35 2.92 -11.63
N PRO A 97 -3.30 2.08 -11.74
CA PRO A 97 -2.66 1.51 -10.55
C PRO A 97 -1.97 2.61 -9.73
N PRO A 98 -1.87 2.46 -8.40
CA PRO A 98 -1.15 3.39 -7.56
C PRO A 98 0.32 3.56 -8.00
N PRO A 99 0.92 4.75 -7.85
CA PRO A 99 2.31 4.99 -8.21
C PRO A 99 3.26 4.01 -7.53
N GLN A 100 4.08 3.33 -8.34
CA GLN A 100 5.13 2.45 -7.85
C GLN A 100 6.46 3.24 -7.76
N PRO A 101 7.32 2.96 -6.77
CA PRO A 101 8.70 3.43 -6.84
C PRO A 101 9.30 2.87 -8.12
N GLY A 102 9.95 3.72 -8.92
CA GLY A 102 10.65 3.29 -10.13
C GLY A 102 11.64 2.17 -9.83
N PRO A 103 11.99 1.32 -10.81
CA PRO A 103 12.76 0.12 -10.53
C PRO A 103 14.19 0.47 -10.08
N ALA A 104 14.60 0.00 -8.90
CA ALA A 104 15.92 -0.61 -8.80
C ALA A 104 15.81 -1.98 -9.50
N THR A 105 16.07 -1.99 -10.82
CA THR A 105 16.27 -3.18 -11.68
C THR A 105 15.26 -4.34 -11.56
N VAL A 106 14.35 -4.44 -12.52
CA VAL A 106 13.74 -5.73 -12.90
C VAL A 106 14.79 -6.48 -13.74
N PRO A 107 15.34 -7.63 -13.31
CA PRO A 107 16.16 -8.45 -14.19
C PRO A 107 15.27 -8.99 -15.32
N LYS A 108 15.74 -8.80 -16.55
CA LYS A 108 15.17 -9.35 -17.78
C LYS A 108 15.30 -10.87 -17.82
#